data_AF-A0A7C2QAI3-F1
#
_entry.id   AF-A0A7C2QAI3-F1
#
_cell.length_a   1.000
_cell.length_b   1.000
_cell.length_c   1.000
_cell.angle_alpha   90.00
_cell.angle_beta   90.00
_cell.angle_gamma   90.00
#
_symmetry.space_group_name_H-M   'P 1'
#
loop_
_entity.id
_entity.type
_entity.pdbx_description
1 polymer ?
#
loop_
_entity_poly.entity_id
_entity_poly.type
_entity_poly.pdbx_seq_one_letter_code
_entity_poly.pdbx_strand_id
1 'polypeptide(L)'
;MDDSAGGDMFYERMRDTFTADALRQEVYELRFAVLPGREVKVGDTWTREHRARNPRLGDVIYKYDCKFERVEEKDGRRLAVVTYTGKLEEAPGNTPPPNPMGLKQSLKSWTFRGSASVDVKSAQPIAGSEESTSQIELTAAARTSSR
;
A
#
# COMPACT_ATOMS: atom_id res chain seq x y z
N MET A 1 -17.28 -9.94 40.91
CA MET A 1 -17.08 -10.44 39.53
C MET A 1 -16.81 -9.20 38.72
N ASP A 2 -15.53 -8.92 38.48
CA ASP A 2 -15.06 -7.71 37.81
C ASP A 2 -14.62 -8.12 36.39
N ASP A 3 -15.60 -8.42 35.54
CA ASP A 3 -15.38 -8.63 34.10
C ASP A 3 -15.23 -7.25 33.45
N SER A 4 -14.09 -6.62 33.69
CA SER A 4 -13.61 -5.57 32.79
C SER A 4 -13.18 -6.28 31.51
N ALA A 5 -14.06 -6.30 30.52
CA ALA A 5 -13.72 -6.66 29.15
C ALA A 5 -12.65 -5.68 28.66
N GLY A 6 -11.38 -6.02 28.89
CA GLY A 6 -10.24 -5.31 28.33
C GLY A 6 -10.43 -5.28 26.83
N GLY A 7 -10.71 -4.09 26.30
CA GLY A 7 -10.93 -3.89 24.87
C GLY A 7 -9.80 -4.53 24.10
N ASP A 8 -10.15 -5.37 23.12
CA ASP A 8 -9.18 -6.10 22.34
C ASP A 8 -8.23 -5.09 21.65
N MET A 9 -7.01 -5.00 22.14
CA MET A 9 -5.95 -4.13 21.61
C MET A 9 -5.69 -4.39 20.12
N PHE A 10 -6.11 -5.55 19.61
CA PHE A 10 -6.12 -5.87 18.20
C PHE A 10 -7.14 -5.01 17.43
N TYR A 11 -8.37 -4.89 17.93
CA TYR A 11 -9.42 -4.10 17.29
C TYR A 11 -9.04 -2.61 17.23
N GLU A 12 -8.48 -2.05 18.30
CA GLU A 12 -8.05 -0.65 18.30
C GLU A 12 -6.92 -0.38 17.28
N ARG A 13 -6.00 -1.34 17.09
CA ARG A 13 -4.93 -1.23 16.08
C ARG A 13 -5.43 -1.38 14.65
N MET A 14 -6.52 -2.12 14.45
CA MET A 14 -7.11 -2.39 13.13
C MET A 14 -8.20 -1.38 12.75
N ARG A 15 -8.76 -0.64 13.71
CA ARG A 15 -9.87 0.29 13.48
C ARG A 15 -9.59 1.27 12.33
N ASP A 16 -8.38 1.82 12.27
CA ASP A 16 -7.99 2.79 11.24
C ASP A 16 -7.82 2.16 9.84
N THR A 17 -7.70 0.83 9.76
CA THR A 17 -7.65 0.08 8.49
C THR A 17 -9.04 -0.29 7.96
N PHE A 18 -10.09 -0.17 8.77
CA PHE A 18 -11.48 -0.42 8.38
C PHE A 18 -12.26 0.86 8.06
N THR A 19 -11.58 1.90 7.61
CA THR A 19 -12.25 3.09 7.07
C THR A 19 -12.69 2.85 5.63
N ALA A 20 -13.77 3.50 5.19
CA ALA A 20 -14.24 3.41 3.81
C ALA A 20 -13.14 3.85 2.81
N ASP A 21 -12.34 4.84 3.19
CA ASP A 21 -11.22 5.32 2.39
C ASP A 21 -10.09 4.30 2.32
N ALA A 22 -9.72 3.66 3.43
CA ALA A 22 -8.71 2.60 3.43
C ALA A 22 -9.15 1.41 2.57
N LEU A 23 -10.42 0.98 2.68
CA LEU A 23 -10.97 -0.08 1.84
C LEU A 23 -11.02 0.32 0.37
N ARG A 24 -11.40 1.56 0.06
CA ARG A 24 -11.39 2.07 -1.32
C ARG A 24 -9.98 2.02 -1.90
N GLN A 25 -8.99 2.46 -1.14
CA GLN A 25 -7.60 2.47 -1.58
C GLN A 25 -7.07 1.06 -1.82
N GLU A 26 -7.31 0.12 -0.90
CA GLU A 26 -6.84 -1.27 -0.99
C GLU A 26 -7.55 -2.10 -2.07
N VAL A 27 -8.87 -1.95 -2.20
CA VAL A 27 -9.69 -2.77 -3.10
C VAL A 27 -9.65 -2.22 -4.53
N TYR A 28 -9.64 -0.90 -4.68
CA TYR A 28 -9.70 -0.28 -6.00
C TYR A 28 -8.34 0.30 -6.37
N GLU A 29 -7.87 1.31 -5.65
CA GLU A 29 -6.82 2.18 -6.20
C GLU A 29 -5.45 1.48 -6.35
N LEU A 30 -5.03 0.70 -5.35
CA LEU A 30 -3.76 -0.01 -5.38
C LEU A 30 -3.74 -1.18 -6.38
N ARG A 31 -4.87 -1.90 -6.54
CA ARG A 31 -4.95 -3.03 -7.48
C ARG A 31 -4.83 -2.61 -8.94
N PHE A 32 -5.32 -1.42 -9.27
CA PHE A 32 -5.20 -0.86 -10.61
C PHE A 32 -3.92 -0.02 -10.79
N ALA A 33 -3.17 0.26 -9.73
CA ALA A 33 -1.98 1.11 -9.78
C ALA A 33 -0.90 0.57 -10.72
N VAL A 34 -0.79 -0.75 -10.85
CA VAL A 34 0.21 -1.44 -11.67
C VAL A 34 -0.16 -1.52 -13.15
N LEU A 35 -1.38 -1.15 -13.56
CA LEU A 35 -1.80 -1.23 -14.96
C LEU A 35 -1.18 -0.11 -15.82
N PRO A 36 -0.85 -0.39 -17.10
CA PRO A 36 -0.09 0.53 -17.95
C PRO A 36 -0.88 1.75 -18.43
N GLY A 37 -2.21 1.71 -18.45
CA GLY A 37 -3.05 2.78 -19.02
C GLY A 37 -2.89 2.99 -20.53
N ARG A 38 -2.18 2.10 -21.21
CA ARG A 38 -1.92 2.05 -22.65
C ARG A 38 -1.81 0.59 -23.10
N GLU A 39 -1.86 0.35 -24.40
CA GLU A 39 -1.53 -0.96 -24.96
C GLU A 39 -0.05 -1.29 -24.68
N VAL A 40 0.22 -2.54 -24.31
CA VAL A 40 1.54 -3.09 -24.01
C VAL A 40 1.66 -4.50 -24.56
N LYS A 41 2.90 -4.91 -24.87
CA LYS A 41 3.25 -6.26 -25.30
C LYS A 41 4.04 -6.97 -24.22
N VAL A 42 4.07 -8.30 -24.29
CA VAL A 42 4.91 -9.12 -23.40
C VAL A 42 6.36 -8.65 -23.53
N GLY A 43 7.00 -8.39 -22.40
CA GLY A 43 8.34 -7.82 -22.29
C GLY A 43 8.38 -6.30 -22.04
N ASP A 44 7.30 -5.57 -22.33
CA ASP A 44 7.25 -4.14 -22.10
C ASP A 44 7.34 -3.80 -20.61
N THR A 45 7.97 -2.66 -20.32
CA THR A 45 8.07 -2.08 -18.98
C THR A 45 7.43 -0.70 -18.94
N TRP A 46 6.98 -0.30 -17.75
CA TRP A 46 6.43 1.03 -17.50
C TRP A 46 6.56 1.40 -16.03
N THR A 47 6.43 2.69 -15.73
CA THR A 47 6.40 3.18 -14.35
C THR A 47 5.02 3.74 -14.01
N ARG A 48 4.66 3.67 -12.73
CA ARG A 48 3.42 4.25 -12.20
C ARG A 48 3.71 4.94 -10.88
N GLU A 49 3.01 6.04 -10.66
CA GLU A 49 2.94 6.69 -9.36
C GLU A 49 1.50 6.70 -8.89
N HIS A 50 1.30 6.36 -7.62
CA HIS A 50 0.00 6.43 -6.98
C HIS A 50 0.13 7.19 -5.66
N ARG A 51 -0.65 8.26 -5.52
CA ARG A 51 -0.70 9.05 -4.30
C ARG A 51 -1.87 8.57 -3.45
N ALA A 52 -1.61 8.38 -2.17
CA ALA A 52 -2.60 7.83 -1.26
C ALA A 52 -2.39 8.38 0.14
N ARG A 53 -3.41 8.24 0.99
CA ARG A 53 -3.32 8.66 2.40
C ARG A 53 -3.14 7.43 3.28
N ASN A 54 -1.94 7.29 3.83
CA ASN A 54 -1.65 6.28 4.82
C ASN A 54 -2.13 6.76 6.22
N PRO A 55 -2.89 5.94 6.97
CA PRO A 55 -3.45 6.35 8.26
C PRO A 55 -2.39 6.60 9.35
N ARG A 56 -1.15 6.14 9.14
CA ARG A 56 -0.04 6.31 10.09
C ARG A 56 1.00 7.31 9.59
N LEU A 57 1.30 7.26 8.30
CA LEU A 57 2.35 8.08 7.70
C LEU A 57 1.83 9.38 7.08
N GLY A 58 0.52 9.56 6.93
CA GLY A 58 -0.06 10.71 6.22
C GLY A 58 -0.05 10.50 4.71
N ASP A 59 0.16 11.57 3.95
CA ASP A 59 0.18 11.51 2.49
C ASP A 59 1.47 10.84 1.99
N VAL A 60 1.31 9.81 1.17
CA VAL A 60 2.39 8.98 0.65
C VAL A 60 2.31 8.82 -0.87
N ILE A 61 3.43 8.46 -1.49
CA ILE A 61 3.56 8.21 -2.91
C ILE A 61 4.13 6.80 -3.09
N TYR A 62 3.35 5.91 -3.71
CA TYR A 62 3.80 4.62 -4.19
C TYR A 62 4.40 4.79 -5.57
N LYS A 63 5.61 4.29 -5.77
CA LYS A 63 6.30 4.27 -7.06
C LYS A 63 6.49 2.83 -7.49
N TYR A 64 6.03 2.51 -8.69
CA TYR A 64 6.09 1.16 -9.27
C TYR A 64 6.94 1.18 -10.53
N ASP A 65 7.81 0.19 -10.64
CA ASP A 65 8.45 -0.25 -11.87
C ASP A 65 7.81 -1.59 -12.27
N CYS A 66 7.03 -1.58 -13.35
CA CYS A 66 6.22 -2.70 -13.80
C CYS A 66 6.78 -3.34 -15.07
N LYS A 67 6.50 -4.62 -15.26
CA LYS A 67 6.82 -5.39 -16.47
C LYS A 67 5.69 -6.34 -16.83
N PHE A 68 5.31 -6.37 -18.10
CA PHE A 68 4.38 -7.37 -18.61
C PHE A 68 5.14 -8.66 -18.89
N GLU A 69 5.05 -9.62 -17.97
CA GLU A 69 5.93 -10.80 -17.98
C GLU A 69 5.48 -11.85 -18.99
N ARG A 70 4.20 -12.20 -18.99
CA ARG A 70 3.64 -13.26 -19.84
C ARG A 70 2.12 -13.26 -19.85
N VAL A 71 1.54 -14.06 -20.72
CA VAL A 71 0.12 -14.42 -20.70
C VAL A 71 -0.02 -15.91 -20.41
N GLU A 72 -0.92 -16.28 -19.51
CA GLU A 72 -1.21 -17.68 -19.16
C GLU A 72 -2.71 -17.99 -19.28
N GLU A 73 -3.04 -19.26 -19.49
CA GLU A 73 -4.42 -19.75 -19.45
C GLU A 73 -4.66 -20.48 -18.13
N LYS A 74 -5.70 -20.07 -17.39
CA LYS A 74 -6.06 -20.66 -16.11
C LYS A 74 -7.58 -20.62 -15.94
N ASP A 75 -8.17 -21.76 -15.59
CA ASP A 75 -9.63 -21.90 -15.36
C ASP A 75 -10.49 -21.35 -16.52
N GLY A 76 -10.03 -21.57 -17.76
CA GLY A 76 -10.70 -21.08 -18.99
C GLY A 76 -10.57 -19.58 -19.23
N ARG A 77 -9.71 -18.87 -18.49
CA ARG A 77 -9.44 -17.44 -18.65
C ARG A 77 -8.02 -17.21 -19.15
N ARG A 78 -7.85 -16.15 -19.93
CA ARG A 78 -6.56 -15.67 -20.39
C ARG A 78 -6.10 -14.54 -19.46
N LEU A 79 -5.03 -14.77 -18.71
CA LEU A 79 -4.52 -13.87 -17.68
C LEU A 79 -3.19 -13.26 -18.10
N ALA A 80 -3.10 -11.93 -18.09
CA ALA A 80 -1.84 -11.20 -18.20
C ALA A 80 -1.17 -11.16 -16.83
N VAL A 81 0.10 -11.57 -16.77
CA VAL A 81 0.92 -11.53 -15.55
C VAL A 81 1.83 -10.32 -15.62
N VAL A 82 1.64 -9.40 -14.68
CA VAL A 82 2.48 -8.22 -14.49
C VAL A 82 3.33 -8.42 -13.25
N THR A 83 4.64 -8.32 -13.37
CA THR A 83 5.56 -8.25 -12.23
C THR A 83 5.89 -6.80 -11.93
N TYR A 84 6.13 -6.49 -10.66
CA TYR A 84 6.50 -5.13 -10.28
C TYR A 84 7.43 -5.11 -9.08
N THR A 85 8.26 -4.07 -9.03
CA THR A 85 8.99 -3.64 -7.85
C THR A 85 8.59 -2.21 -7.53
N GLY A 86 8.75 -1.79 -6.29
CA GLY A 86 8.42 -0.43 -5.93
C GLY A 86 8.91 0.00 -4.57
N LYS A 87 8.61 1.24 -4.28
CA LYS A 87 8.90 1.89 -3.01
C LYS A 87 7.78 2.84 -2.62
N LEU A 88 7.68 3.08 -1.32
CA LEU A 88 6.79 4.08 -0.75
C LEU A 88 7.64 5.26 -0.25
N GLU A 89 7.19 6.47 -0.55
CA GLU A 89 7.83 7.73 -0.13
C GLU A 89 6.78 8.62 0.56
N GLU A 90 7.21 9.43 1.53
CA GLU A 90 6.35 10.49 2.08
C GLU A 90 6.15 11.59 1.04
N ALA A 91 4.93 12.11 0.90
CA ALA A 91 4.66 13.19 -0.02
C ALA A 91 5.35 14.50 0.44
N PRO A 92 5.73 15.40 -0.49
CA PRO A 92 6.25 16.71 -0.12
C PRO A 92 5.24 17.50 0.73
N GLY A 93 5.68 18.04 1.87
CA GLY A 93 4.79 18.77 2.79
C GLY A 93 3.87 17.88 3.62
N ASN A 94 4.09 16.56 3.61
CA ASN A 94 3.32 15.61 4.41
C ASN A 94 3.34 15.99 5.90
N THR A 95 2.16 16.00 6.51
CA THR A 95 1.97 16.15 7.95
C THR A 95 1.37 14.85 8.47
N PRO A 96 2.18 13.96 9.07
CA PRO A 96 1.68 12.70 9.59
C PRO A 96 0.58 12.91 10.63
N PRO A 97 -0.45 12.06 10.66
CA PRO A 97 -1.48 12.12 11.68
C PRO A 97 -0.88 11.91 13.08
N PRO A 98 -1.51 12.46 14.13
CA PRO A 98 -1.06 12.25 15.50
C PRO A 98 -1.08 10.76 15.86
N ASN A 99 0.03 10.27 16.40
CA ASN A 99 0.11 8.91 16.93
C ASN A 99 -0.53 8.88 18.34
N PRO A 100 -1.40 7.91 18.66
CA PRO A 100 -1.97 7.74 20.00
C PRO A 100 -0.94 7.68 21.14
N MET A 101 0.29 7.26 20.85
CA MET A 101 1.41 7.20 21.81
C MET A 101 2.16 8.53 21.97
N GLY A 102 1.77 9.60 21.25
CA GLY A 102 2.49 10.87 21.23
C GLY A 102 3.88 10.82 20.58
N LEU A 103 4.17 9.75 19.83
CA LEU A 103 5.44 9.54 19.13
C LEU A 103 5.34 10.07 17.69
N LYS A 104 6.40 10.72 17.21
CA LYS A 104 6.54 11.02 15.79
C LYS A 104 6.93 9.73 15.04
N GLN A 105 6.17 9.42 13.99
CA GLN A 105 6.50 8.37 13.03
C GLN A 105 7.10 9.00 11.77
N SER A 106 8.19 8.41 11.27
CA SER A 106 8.80 8.77 9.99
C SER A 106 9.18 7.53 9.22
N LEU A 107 8.96 7.57 7.90
CA LEU A 107 9.38 6.52 7.00
C LEU A 107 10.89 6.63 6.72
N LYS A 108 11.67 5.57 7.03
CA LYS A 108 13.07 5.49 6.61
C LYS A 108 13.21 4.81 5.26
N SER A 109 12.56 3.67 5.11
CA SER A 109 12.51 2.94 3.84
C SER A 109 11.28 2.05 3.81
N TRP A 110 10.72 1.87 2.61
CA TRP A 110 9.74 0.83 2.36
C TRP A 110 9.85 0.45 0.90
N THR A 111 10.22 -0.80 0.66
CA THR A 111 10.30 -1.40 -0.67
C THR A 111 9.37 -2.59 -0.74
N PHE A 112 8.86 -2.86 -1.92
CA PHE A 112 7.97 -3.98 -2.17
C PHE A 112 8.22 -4.56 -3.54
N ARG A 113 7.84 -5.82 -3.70
CA ARG A 113 7.83 -6.52 -4.98
C ARG A 113 6.62 -7.43 -5.03
N GLY A 114 6.08 -7.62 -6.22
CA GLY A 114 4.90 -8.43 -6.36
C GLY A 114 4.61 -8.85 -7.78
N SER A 115 3.47 -9.52 -7.90
CA SER A 115 2.88 -9.88 -9.18
C SER A 115 1.38 -9.68 -9.12
N ALA A 116 0.80 -9.32 -10.26
CA ALA A 116 -0.64 -9.21 -10.47
C ALA A 116 -1.04 -10.00 -11.72
N SER A 117 -2.09 -10.81 -11.59
CA SER A 117 -2.75 -11.49 -12.70
C SER A 117 -4.01 -10.71 -13.07
N VAL A 118 -4.13 -10.32 -14.33
CA VAL A 118 -5.22 -9.49 -14.86
C VAL A 118 -5.93 -10.26 -15.96
N ASP A 119 -7.25 -10.37 -15.89
CA ASP A 119 -8.03 -10.97 -16.97
C ASP A 119 -7.95 -10.07 -18.23
N VAL A 120 -7.45 -10.63 -19.33
CA VAL A 120 -7.20 -9.88 -20.57
C VAL A 120 -8.51 -9.38 -21.21
N LYS A 121 -9.62 -10.10 -21.02
CA LYS A 121 -10.91 -9.76 -21.62
C LYS A 121 -11.61 -8.66 -20.84
N SER A 122 -11.60 -8.72 -19.50
CA SER A 122 -12.31 -7.75 -18.66
C SER A 122 -11.43 -6.65 -18.08
N ALA A 123 -10.10 -6.73 -18.26
CA ALA A 123 -9.11 -5.86 -17.62
C ALA A 123 -9.24 -5.79 -16.09
N GLN A 124 -9.71 -6.88 -15.47
CA GLN A 124 -9.93 -6.94 -14.02
C GLN A 124 -8.75 -7.66 -13.35
N PRO A 125 -8.17 -7.09 -12.28
CA PRO A 125 -7.24 -7.80 -11.42
C PRO A 125 -7.93 -9.01 -10.79
N ILE A 126 -7.33 -10.19 -10.91
CA ILE A 126 -7.88 -11.47 -10.43
C ILE A 126 -7.18 -11.93 -9.16
N ALA A 127 -5.84 -11.88 -9.17
CA ALA A 127 -5.02 -12.34 -8.08
C ALA A 127 -3.72 -11.51 -8.05
N GLY A 128 -3.08 -11.48 -6.89
CA GLY A 128 -1.76 -10.91 -6.76
C GLY A 128 -1.09 -11.40 -5.49
N SER A 129 0.22 -11.19 -5.45
CA SER A 129 1.06 -11.46 -4.29
C SER A 129 2.01 -10.29 -4.13
N GLU A 130 2.20 -9.85 -2.89
CA GLU A 130 3.16 -8.80 -2.59
C GLU A 130 3.97 -9.17 -1.35
N GLU A 131 5.27 -8.93 -1.45
CA GLU A 131 6.20 -8.98 -0.33
C GLU A 131 6.75 -7.57 -0.13
N SER A 132 6.73 -7.10 1.11
CA SER A 132 7.21 -5.77 1.45
C SER A 132 8.17 -5.80 2.63
N THR A 133 9.21 -4.98 2.57
CA THR A 133 10.11 -4.68 3.68
C THR A 133 10.00 -3.20 4.03
N SER A 134 9.78 -2.87 5.29
CA SER A 134 9.66 -1.49 5.76
C SER A 134 10.50 -1.23 7.01
N GLN A 135 11.10 -0.05 7.08
CA GLN A 135 11.74 0.51 8.27
C GLN A 135 11.07 1.82 8.64
N ILE A 136 10.49 1.85 9.84
CA ILE A 136 9.83 3.03 10.42
C ILE A 136 10.64 3.48 11.63
N GLU A 137 10.89 4.78 11.72
CA GLU A 137 11.51 5.41 12.88
C GLU A 137 10.43 5.99 13.80
N LEU A 138 10.62 5.80 15.11
CA LEU A 138 9.78 6.33 16.17
C LEU A 138 10.61 7.28 17.03
N THR A 139 10.17 8.53 17.13
CA THR A 139 10.88 9.55 17.91
C THR A 139 9.94 10.17 18.94
N ALA A 140 10.35 10.19 20.20
CA ALA A 140 9.61 10.89 21.25
C ALA A 140 9.62 12.40 21.01
N ALA A 141 8.49 13.06 21.17
CA ALA A 141 8.46 14.52 21.20
C ALA A 141 9.29 14.99 22.41
N ALA A 142 10.28 15.86 22.17
CA ALA A 142 11.05 16.46 23.25
C ALA A 142 10.09 17.17 24.20
N ARG A 143 10.07 16.78 25.48
CA ARG A 143 9.34 17.53 26.52
C ARG A 143 9.96 18.91 26.60
N THR A 144 9.30 19.93 26.05
CA THR A 144 9.58 21.32 26.38
C THR A 144 9.22 21.50 27.85
N SER A 145 10.22 21.38 28.72
CA SER A 145 10.09 21.74 30.12
C SER A 145 9.99 23.27 30.18
N SER A 146 8.78 23.80 30.16
CA SER A 146 8.53 25.20 30.49
C SER A 146 8.80 25.38 31.98
N ARG A 147 9.91 26.05 32.32
CA ARG A 147 10.15 26.62 33.65
C ARG A 147 9.38 27.93 33.80
#